data_AF-A0A352B8H1-F1
#
_entry.id   AF-A0A352B8H1-F1
#
_cell.length_a   1.000
_cell.length_b   1.000
_cell.length_c   1.000
_cell.angle_alpha   90.00
_cell.angle_beta   90.00
_cell.angle_gamma   90.00
#
_symmetry.space_group_name_H-M   'P 1'
#
loop_
_entity.id
_entity.type
_entity.pdbx_description
1 polymer ?
#
loop_
_entity_poly.entity_id
_entity_poly.type
_entity_poly.pdbx_seq_one_letter_code
_entity_poly.pdbx_strand_id
1 'polypeptide(L)'
;MEMLIGEYSISMDDKGRFMFPSKMRTVLQQNELIVTQGLDHCLMLFTAEEWSKLTEKIMGSASIFDNQKRLVMRRFIAPAQKIEFDKSGRLSVPQMLRDFASLRSGGDCILFGMNKYMELWDAETFRKFDEESASSVQEAIESMRDILL
;
A
#
# COMPACT_ATOMS: atom_id res chain seq x y z
N MET A 1 5.14 8.91 -19.14
CA MET A 1 4.93 8.95 -17.68
C MET A 1 5.53 7.66 -17.16
N GLU A 2 6.62 7.72 -16.40
CA GLU A 2 7.21 6.51 -15.82
C GLU A 2 6.25 5.93 -14.77
N MET A 3 6.24 4.60 -14.63
CA MET A 3 5.28 3.90 -13.75
C MET A 3 5.89 3.64 -12.38
N LEU A 4 5.08 3.66 -11.32
CA LEU A 4 5.50 3.25 -9.98
C LEU A 4 5.48 1.72 -9.91
N ILE A 5 6.55 1.07 -10.38
CA ILE A 5 6.67 -0.38 -10.46
C ILE A 5 7.95 -0.92 -9.83
N GLY A 6 7.93 -2.20 -9.48
CA GLY A 6 9.06 -2.97 -8.98
C GLY A 6 8.90 -3.40 -7.52
N GLU A 7 9.86 -4.20 -7.07
CA GLU A 7 9.97 -4.69 -5.69
C GLU A 7 11.23 -4.12 -5.05
N TYR A 8 11.11 -3.58 -3.85
CA TYR A 8 12.21 -2.93 -3.14
C TYR A 8 12.26 -3.39 -1.70
N SER A 9 13.33 -4.12 -1.33
CA SER A 9 13.65 -4.41 0.06
C SER A 9 14.12 -3.13 0.76
N ILE A 10 13.47 -2.80 1.86
CA ILE A 10 13.73 -1.61 2.67
C ILE A 10 13.71 -1.99 4.14
N SER A 11 14.25 -1.13 5.00
CA SER A 11 14.15 -1.32 6.45
C SER A 11 13.47 -0.12 7.09
N MET A 12 12.89 -0.37 8.25
CA MET A 12 12.24 0.63 9.05
C MET A 12 13.13 1.02 10.22
N ASP A 13 13.33 2.32 10.41
CA ASP A 13 14.11 2.83 11.52
C ASP A 13 13.33 2.79 12.85
N ASP A 14 14.02 3.10 13.94
CA ASP A 14 13.46 3.07 15.30
C ASP A 14 12.27 4.01 15.49
N LYS A 15 12.13 5.01 14.62
CA LYS A 15 11.03 6.00 14.65
C LYS A 15 9.87 5.59 13.74
N GLY A 16 9.93 4.40 13.16
CA GLY A 16 8.93 3.90 12.22
C GLY A 16 8.92 4.65 10.90
N ARG A 17 10.11 5.08 10.45
CA ARG A 17 10.31 5.69 9.13
C ARG A 17 11.05 4.73 8.23
N PHE A 18 10.77 4.77 6.94
CA PHE A 18 11.53 4.02 5.95
C PHE A 18 12.09 4.96 4.88
N MET A 19 13.21 4.56 4.28
CA MET A 19 13.77 5.26 3.13
C MET A 19 12.98 4.88 1.88
N PHE A 20 12.39 5.86 1.20
CA PHE A 20 11.68 5.58 -0.03
C PHE A 20 12.67 5.34 -1.19
N PRO A 21 12.48 4.31 -2.03
CA PRO A 21 13.41 4.00 -3.11
C PRO A 21 13.66 5.20 -4.04
N SER A 22 14.92 5.55 -4.27
CA SER A 22 15.31 6.73 -5.06
C SER A 22 14.81 6.70 -6.50
N LYS A 23 14.77 5.51 -7.12
CA LYS A 23 14.18 5.29 -8.44
C LYS A 23 12.71 5.68 -8.46
N MET A 24 11.92 5.18 -7.52
CA MET A 24 10.50 5.55 -7.40
C MET A 24 10.32 7.02 -7.03
N ARG A 25 11.21 7.60 -6.22
CA ARG A 25 11.13 9.02 -5.83
C ARG A 25 11.22 9.97 -7.02
N THR A 26 12.03 9.59 -8.01
CA THR A 26 12.23 10.34 -9.27
C THR A 26 10.96 10.32 -10.12
N VAL A 27 10.27 9.18 -10.16
CA VAL A 27 8.99 8.99 -10.86
C VAL A 27 7.85 9.72 -10.16
N LEU A 28 7.77 9.61 -8.84
CA LEU A 28 6.65 10.11 -8.03
C LEU A 28 6.47 11.63 -8.16
N GLN A 29 7.56 12.40 -8.17
CA GLN A 29 7.57 13.88 -8.26
C GLN A 29 6.64 14.61 -7.26
N GLN A 30 6.25 13.96 -6.16
CA GLN A 30 5.42 14.51 -5.09
C GLN A 30 6.16 14.47 -3.75
N ASN A 31 5.75 15.34 -2.82
CA ASN A 31 6.35 15.45 -1.49
C ASN A 31 5.52 14.80 -0.38
N GLU A 32 4.41 14.16 -0.75
CA GLU A 32 3.51 13.49 0.17
C GLU A 32 2.84 12.30 -0.50
N LEU A 33 2.36 11.38 0.32
CA LEU A 33 1.55 10.23 -0.05
C LEU A 33 0.39 10.10 0.94
N ILE A 34 -0.65 9.38 0.53
CA ILE A 34 -1.71 8.90 1.43
C ILE A 34 -1.41 7.43 1.74
N VAL A 35 -1.38 7.07 3.01
CA VAL A 35 -1.21 5.69 3.47
C VAL A 35 -2.46 5.21 4.19
N THR A 36 -2.87 3.97 3.95
CA THR A 36 -4.00 3.33 4.64
C THR A 36 -3.75 1.82 4.82
N GLN A 37 -4.66 1.14 5.51
CA GLN A 37 -4.66 -0.32 5.64
C GLN A 37 -4.91 -1.00 4.29
N GLY A 38 -4.09 -1.97 3.93
CA GLY A 38 -4.30 -2.85 2.78
C GLY A 38 -5.24 -4.01 3.08
N LEU A 39 -5.52 -4.82 2.06
CA LEU A 39 -6.45 -5.95 2.17
C LEU A 39 -5.80 -7.16 2.85
N ASP A 40 -4.52 -7.40 2.60
CA ASP A 40 -3.79 -8.61 3.00
C ASP A 40 -2.80 -8.34 4.15
N HIS A 41 -3.22 -7.56 5.16
CA HIS A 41 -2.37 -7.17 6.29
C HIS A 41 -1.08 -6.41 5.91
N CYS A 42 -1.13 -5.67 4.81
CA CYS A 42 -0.11 -4.72 4.40
C CYS A 42 -0.60 -3.27 4.54
N LEU A 43 0.21 -2.28 4.19
CA LEU A 43 -0.26 -0.91 3.98
C LEU A 43 -0.31 -0.57 2.50
N MET A 44 -1.32 0.19 2.09
CA MET A 44 -1.38 0.74 0.73
C MET A 44 -1.01 2.22 0.75
N LEU A 45 -0.18 2.63 -0.20
CA LEU A 45 0.25 4.01 -0.38
C LEU A 45 -0.20 4.52 -1.75
N PHE A 46 -0.71 5.75 -1.78
CA PHE A 46 -1.26 6.39 -2.97
C PHE A 46 -0.69 7.79 -3.13
N THR A 47 -0.59 8.25 -4.38
CA THR A 47 -0.56 9.69 -4.64
C THR A 47 -1.89 10.31 -4.21
N ALA A 48 -1.89 11.61 -3.90
CA ALA A 48 -3.14 12.31 -3.58
C ALA A 48 -4.17 12.20 -4.72
N GLU A 49 -3.70 12.21 -5.97
CA GLU A 49 -4.53 12.07 -7.16
C GLU A 49 -5.20 10.68 -7.25
N GLU A 50 -4.43 9.59 -7.13
CA GLU A 50 -4.99 8.24 -7.21
C GLU A 50 -5.88 7.92 -6.00
N TRP A 51 -5.55 8.45 -4.83
CA TRP A 51 -6.43 8.39 -3.66
C TRP A 51 -7.77 9.09 -3.90
N SER A 52 -7.74 10.30 -4.46
CA SER A 52 -8.96 11.06 -4.78
C SER A 52 -9.84 10.28 -5.77
N LYS A 53 -9.25 9.74 -6.85
CA LYS A 53 -9.98 8.94 -7.84
C LYS A 53 -10.60 7.69 -7.23
N LEU A 54 -9.90 7.00 -6.34
CA LEU A 54 -10.40 5.80 -5.68
C LEU A 54 -11.54 6.11 -4.72
N THR A 55 -11.34 7.11 -3.87
CA THR A 55 -12.34 7.50 -2.86
C THR A 55 -13.61 8.07 -3.49
N GLU A 56 -13.51 8.82 -4.58
CA GLU A 56 -14.67 9.29 -5.34
C GLU A 56 -15.52 8.12 -5.86
N LYS A 57 -14.89 7.07 -6.41
CA LYS A 57 -15.61 5.87 -6.89
C LYS A 57 -16.29 5.12 -5.75
N ILE A 58 -15.59 4.95 -4.63
CA ILE A 58 -16.15 4.28 -3.44
C ILE A 58 -17.34 5.08 -2.90
N MET A 59 -17.18 6.39 -2.72
CA MET A 59 -18.21 7.28 -2.19
C MET A 59 -19.40 7.46 -3.13
N GLY A 60 -19.17 7.55 -4.45
CA GLY A 60 -20.24 7.66 -5.44
C GLY A 60 -21.18 6.46 -5.46
N SER A 61 -20.72 5.31 -4.97
CA SER A 61 -21.53 4.11 -4.77
C SER A 61 -22.04 3.94 -3.33
N ALA A 62 -21.63 4.80 -2.38
CA ALA A 62 -21.84 4.61 -0.95
C ALA A 62 -23.27 4.93 -0.50
N SER A 63 -24.02 3.89 -0.13
CA SER A 63 -25.23 4.04 0.69
C SER A 63 -24.85 3.88 2.16
N ILE A 64 -25.25 4.83 3.01
CA ILE A 64 -25.04 4.74 4.46
C ILE A 64 -25.78 3.54 5.10
N PHE A 65 -26.78 2.99 4.42
CA PHE A 65 -27.54 1.82 4.86
C PHE A 65 -26.89 0.49 4.47
N ASP A 66 -25.89 0.51 3.59
CA ASP A 66 -25.17 -0.68 3.13
C ASP A 66 -24.08 -1.10 4.12
N ASN A 67 -24.26 -2.26 4.76
CA ASN A 67 -23.34 -2.79 5.76
C ASN A 67 -21.93 -3.03 5.20
N GLN A 68 -21.81 -3.53 3.97
CA GLN A 68 -20.52 -3.84 3.35
C GLN A 68 -19.75 -2.55 3.05
N LYS A 69 -20.45 -1.53 2.57
CA LYS A 69 -19.81 -0.23 2.30
C LYS A 69 -19.35 0.46 3.58
N ARG A 70 -20.14 0.39 4.66
CA ARG A 70 -19.67 0.91 5.96
C ARG A 70 -18.42 0.18 6.47
N LEU A 71 -18.27 -1.12 6.17
CA LEU A 71 -17.06 -1.86 6.52
C LEU A 71 -15.85 -1.32 5.74
N VAL A 72 -15.97 -1.14 4.42
CA VAL A 72 -14.92 -0.53 3.58
C VAL A 72 -14.57 0.87 4.07
N MET A 73 -15.57 1.71 4.34
CA MET A 73 -15.34 3.07 4.85
C MET A 73 -14.56 3.06 6.17
N ARG A 74 -14.88 2.14 7.10
CA ARG A 74 -14.22 2.10 8.42
C ARG A 74 -12.85 1.45 8.39
N ARG A 75 -12.65 0.44 7.54
CA ARG A 75 -11.43 -0.36 7.51
C ARG A 75 -10.40 0.15 6.51
N PHE A 76 -10.84 0.82 5.45
CA PHE A 76 -9.97 1.27 4.36
C PHE A 76 -9.90 2.79 4.22
N ILE A 77 -11.02 3.52 4.39
CA ILE A 77 -11.04 4.98 4.20
C ILE A 77 -10.69 5.72 5.49
N ALA A 78 -11.32 5.37 6.60
CA ALA A 78 -11.15 6.04 7.88
C ALA A 78 -9.70 6.03 8.43
N PRO A 79 -8.90 4.95 8.29
CA PRO A 79 -7.52 4.95 8.78
C PRO A 79 -6.53 5.66 7.84
N ALA A 80 -6.98 6.17 6.69
CA ALA A 80 -6.10 6.83 5.74
C ALA A 80 -5.49 8.12 6.32
N GLN A 81 -4.17 8.27 6.18
CA GLN A 81 -3.43 9.44 6.66
C GLN A 81 -2.45 9.94 5.63
N LYS A 82 -2.24 11.26 5.62
CA LYS A 82 -1.22 11.91 4.80
C LYS A 82 0.15 11.77 5.48
N ILE A 83 1.16 11.36 4.72
CA ILE A 83 2.55 11.24 5.16
C ILE A 83 3.47 12.03 4.21
N GLU A 84 4.46 12.71 4.76
CA GLU A 84 5.33 13.63 4.03
C GLU A 84 6.79 13.17 4.06
N PHE A 85 7.52 13.44 2.98
CA PHE A 85 8.95 13.17 2.93
C PHE A 85 9.72 14.14 3.84
N ASP A 86 10.60 13.60 4.68
CA ASP A 86 11.57 14.43 5.37
C ASP A 86 12.72 14.89 4.44
N LYS A 87 13.59 15.76 4.94
CA LYS A 87 14.76 16.29 4.19
C LYS A 87 15.72 15.19 3.71
N SER A 88 15.66 13.99 4.29
CA SER A 88 16.49 12.85 3.92
C SER A 88 15.77 11.88 2.98
N GLY A 89 14.54 12.16 2.56
CA GLY A 89 13.75 11.29 1.68
C GLY A 89 13.05 10.13 2.40
N ARG A 90 12.94 10.18 3.73
CA ARG A 90 12.20 9.17 4.51
C ARG A 90 10.74 9.53 4.66
N LEU A 91 9.90 8.51 4.78
CA LEU A 91 8.48 8.64 5.13
C LEU A 91 8.23 8.06 6.52
N SER A 92 7.44 8.76 7.34
CA SER A 92 7.04 8.30 8.67
C SER A 92 5.68 7.62 8.59
N VAL A 93 5.60 6.35 8.96
CA VAL A 93 4.33 5.61 9.00
C VAL A 93 3.71 5.77 10.39
N PRO A 94 2.43 6.13 10.55
CA PRO A 94 1.76 6.21 11.85
C PRO A 94 1.76 4.87 12.62
N GLN A 95 1.94 4.91 13.95
CA GLN A 95 2.02 3.70 14.79
C GLN A 95 0.82 2.76 14.60
N MET A 96 -0.41 3.29 14.57
CA MET A 96 -1.63 2.49 14.37
C MET A 96 -1.59 1.67 13.06
N LEU A 97 -1.08 2.25 11.98
CA LEU A 97 -0.95 1.56 10.69
C LEU A 97 0.19 0.54 10.73
N ARG A 98 1.29 0.86 11.43
CA ARG A 98 2.37 -0.11 11.63
C ARG A 98 1.91 -1.34 12.40
N ASP A 99 1.15 -1.13 13.48
CA ASP A 99 0.60 -2.21 14.31
C ASP A 99 -0.32 -3.12 13.48
N PHE A 100 -1.16 -2.54 12.61
CA PHE A 100 -2.01 -3.30 11.70
C PHE A 100 -1.20 -4.19 10.74
N ALA A 101 -0.13 -3.65 10.16
CA ALA A 101 0.68 -4.33 9.14
C ALA A 101 1.87 -5.11 9.72
N SER A 102 1.94 -5.29 11.04
CA SER A 102 3.04 -5.97 11.75
C SER A 102 4.43 -5.36 11.49
N LEU A 103 4.45 -4.08 11.12
CA LEU A 103 5.62 -3.33 10.72
C LEU A 103 6.43 -2.92 11.97
N ARG A 104 7.51 -3.66 12.25
CA ARG A 104 8.36 -3.46 13.43
C ARG A 104 9.47 -2.42 13.21
N SER A 105 9.75 -1.62 14.24
CA SER A 105 10.96 -0.79 14.29
C SER A 105 12.21 -1.65 14.18
N GLY A 106 13.14 -1.29 13.29
CA GLY A 106 14.32 -2.08 12.97
C GLY A 106 14.04 -3.31 12.09
N GLY A 107 12.80 -3.51 11.65
CA GLY A 107 12.40 -4.67 10.84
C GLY A 107 12.64 -4.50 9.34
N ASP A 108 12.73 -5.63 8.65
CA ASP A 108 12.80 -5.72 7.19
C ASP A 108 11.39 -5.59 6.59
N CYS A 109 11.30 -4.82 5.52
CA CYS A 109 10.05 -4.53 4.82
C CYS A 109 10.24 -4.63 3.31
N ILE A 110 9.13 -4.78 2.59
CA ILE A 110 9.11 -4.82 1.13
C ILE A 110 8.14 -3.74 0.66
N LEU A 111 8.59 -2.90 -0.27
CA LEU A 111 7.75 -1.94 -0.97
C LEU A 111 7.52 -2.43 -2.42
N PHE A 112 6.28 -2.73 -2.75
CA PHE A 112 5.86 -3.04 -4.12
C PHE A 112 5.29 -1.81 -4.80
N GLY A 113 5.71 -1.56 -6.04
CA GLY A 113 5.05 -0.64 -6.95
C GLY A 113 4.02 -1.38 -7.81
N MET A 114 2.75 -1.00 -7.68
CA MET A 114 1.60 -1.59 -8.40
C MET A 114 1.01 -0.60 -9.42
N ASN A 115 1.87 0.20 -10.06
CA ASN A 115 1.54 1.25 -11.02
C ASN A 115 0.78 2.44 -10.42
N LYS A 116 -0.48 2.24 -9.99
CA LYS A 116 -1.35 3.31 -9.45
C LYS A 116 -1.20 3.53 -7.94
N TYR A 117 -0.70 2.51 -7.26
CA TYR A 117 -0.49 2.52 -5.83
C TYR A 117 0.74 1.70 -5.51
N MET A 118 1.09 1.68 -4.23
CA MET A 118 2.18 0.89 -3.70
C MET A 118 1.71 0.11 -2.49
N GLU A 119 2.36 -1.00 -2.20
CA GLU A 119 2.11 -1.77 -0.99
C GLU A 119 3.38 -1.85 -0.15
N LEU A 120 3.24 -1.62 1.15
CA LEU A 120 4.30 -1.74 2.13
C LEU A 120 3.99 -2.91 3.06
N TRP A 121 4.90 -3.86 3.08
CA TRP A 121 4.76 -5.13 3.78
C TRP A 121 5.87 -5.32 4.82
N ASP A 122 5.55 -5.98 5.93
CA ASP A 122 6.56 -6.70 6.72
C ASP A 122 7.04 -7.90 5.88
N ALA A 123 8.36 -8.10 5.80
CA ALA A 123 8.94 -9.11 4.92
C ALA A 123 8.57 -10.56 5.31
N GLU A 124 8.35 -10.83 6.60
CA GLU A 124 7.94 -12.14 7.08
C GLU A 124 6.45 -12.39 6.79
N THR A 125 5.61 -11.38 7.01
CA THR A 125 4.18 -11.44 6.66
C THR A 125 4.00 -11.68 5.17
N PHE A 126 4.72 -10.96 4.30
CA PHE A 126 4.63 -11.17 2.86
C PHE A 126 5.07 -12.58 2.45
N ARG A 127 6.17 -13.09 3.01
CA ARG A 127 6.65 -14.45 2.69
C ARG A 127 5.59 -15.51 3.00
N LYS A 128 4.91 -15.39 4.14
CA LYS A 128 3.81 -16.31 4.50
C LYS A 128 2.65 -16.18 3.52
N PHE A 129 2.25 -14.96 3.18
CA PHE A 129 1.21 -14.71 2.19
C PHE A 129 1.57 -15.31 0.82
N ASP A 130 2.80 -15.14 0.35
CA ASP A 130 3.29 -15.67 -0.94
C ASP A 130 3.27 -17.22 -0.95
N GLU A 131 3.75 -17.84 0.13
CA GLU A 131 3.71 -19.30 0.31
C GLU A 131 2.27 -19.85 0.34
N GLU A 132 1.36 -19.18 1.05
CA GLU A 132 -0.04 -19.60 1.18
C GLU A 132 -0.85 -19.35 -0.11
N SER A 133 -0.49 -18.35 -0.89
CA SER A 133 -1.22 -17.96 -2.11
C SER A 133 -0.67 -18.59 -3.39
N ALA A 134 0.50 -19.25 -3.34
CA ALA A 134 1.19 -19.80 -4.51
C ALA A 134 0.29 -20.69 -5.39
N SER A 135 -0.56 -21.54 -4.80
CA SER A 135 -1.48 -22.39 -5.57
C SER A 135 -2.63 -21.61 -6.23
N SER A 136 -3.06 -20.51 -5.62
CA SER A 136 -4.16 -19.68 -6.13
C SER A 136 -3.71 -18.70 -7.22
N VAL A 137 -2.43 -18.34 -7.28
CA VAL A 137 -1.89 -17.47 -8.34
C VAL A 137 -2.11 -18.06 -9.72
N GLN A 138 -1.93 -19.38 -9.88
CA GLN A 138 -2.12 -20.04 -11.17
C GLN A 138 -3.59 -19.97 -11.62
N GLU A 139 -4.52 -20.18 -10.70
CA GLU A 139 -5.96 -20.05 -10.97
C GLU A 139 -6.34 -18.61 -11.32
N ALA A 140 -5.77 -17.63 -10.60
CA ALA A 140 -5.98 -16.21 -10.86
C ALA A 140 -5.48 -15.80 -12.26
N ILE A 141 -4.29 -16.25 -12.66
CA ILE A 141 -3.73 -15.99 -14.00
C ILE A 141 -4.65 -16.59 -15.08
N GLU A 142 -5.11 -17.82 -14.91
CA GLU A 142 -6.03 -18.45 -15.87
C GLU A 142 -7.36 -17.69 -15.95
N SER A 143 -7.90 -17.21 -14.82
CA SER A 143 -9.13 -16.40 -14.81
C SER A 143 -9.00 -15.07 -15.57
N MET A 144 -7.77 -14.58 -15.78
CA MET A 144 -7.46 -13.35 -16.50
C MET A 144 -6.88 -13.61 -17.89
N ARG A 145 -7.00 -14.83 -18.41
CA ARG A 145 -6.39 -15.25 -19.67
C ARG A 145 -6.70 -14.33 -20.85
N ASP A 146 -7.95 -13.89 -20.99
CA ASP A 146 -8.39 -13.01 -22.09
C ASP A 146 -7.74 -11.61 -22.06
N ILE A 147 -7.13 -11.23 -20.94
CA ILE A 147 -6.45 -9.94 -20.74
C ILE A 147 -4.93 -10.11 -20.85
N LEU A 148 -4.39 -11.27 -20.46
CA LEU A 148 -2.95 -11.52 -20.32
C LEU A 148 -2.33 -12.23 -21.54
N LEU A 149 -3.13 -12.87 -22.39
CA LEU A 149 -2.71 -13.56 -23.63
C LEU A 149 -3.45 -13.00 -24.86
#